data_AF-A0A1X2GBJ5-F1
#
_entry.id   AF-A0A1X2GBJ5-F1
#
_cell.length_a   1.000
_cell.length_b   1.000
_cell.length_c   1.000
_cell.angle_alpha   90.00
_cell.angle_beta   90.00
_cell.angle_gamma   90.00
#
_symmetry.space_group_name_H-M   'P 1'
#
loop_
_entity.id
_entity.type
_entity.pdbx_description
1 polymer ?
#
loop_
_entity_poly.entity_id
_entity_poly.type
_entity_poly.pdbx_seq_one_letter_code
_entity_poly.pdbx_strand_id
1 'polypeptide(L)'
;MSMKLYRSVASIMVRRPPLNVTHISKESSTAANDLHSLARLPSSWLYLLVKKPRKDHAWQFPQGGIDKGESVLQGALRELAEECGSSIKVRALDNDPVCVFRYDYPPDFMGKRARKYRGPEVRVKVEKDLN
;
A
#
# COMPACT_ATOMS: atom_id res chain seq x y z
N MET A 1 -32.36 7.03 8.59
CA MET A 1 -31.39 6.06 8.03
C MET A 1 -30.10 6.16 8.84
N SER A 2 -29.74 5.12 9.59
CA SER A 2 -28.43 5.10 10.29
C SER A 2 -27.32 5.07 9.24
N MET A 3 -26.54 6.16 9.13
CA MET A 3 -25.33 6.21 8.31
C MET A 3 -24.38 5.13 8.83
N LYS A 4 -24.38 3.98 8.18
CA LYS A 4 -23.49 2.89 8.55
C LYS A 4 -22.04 3.36 8.32
N LEU A 5 -21.23 3.30 9.38
CA LEU A 5 -19.89 3.89 9.43
C LEU A 5 -18.88 3.01 8.69
N TYR A 6 -17.96 3.62 7.94
CA TYR A 6 -16.78 2.95 7.38
C TYR A 6 -15.59 3.12 8.32
N ARG A 7 -14.73 2.10 8.44
CA ARG A 7 -13.49 2.22 9.21
C ARG A 7 -12.51 3.08 8.41
N SER A 8 -11.95 4.12 9.03
CA SER A 8 -10.91 4.94 8.40
C SER A 8 -9.62 4.13 8.27
N VAL A 9 -9.08 4.02 7.05
CA VAL A 9 -7.88 3.26 6.73
C VAL A 9 -6.92 4.13 5.92
N ALA A 10 -5.66 4.17 6.32
CA ALA A 10 -4.60 4.80 5.55
C ALA A 10 -3.84 3.73 4.74
N SER A 11 -3.45 4.08 3.52
CA SER A 11 -2.66 3.22 2.64
C SER A 11 -1.57 4.03 1.95
N ILE A 12 -0.48 3.35 1.58
CA ILE A 12 0.70 3.96 0.98
C ILE A 12 1.13 3.24 -0.30
N MET A 13 1.10 3.95 -1.42
CA MET A 13 1.66 3.48 -2.68
C MET A 13 3.12 3.93 -2.78
N VAL A 14 4.04 3.02 -2.46
CA VAL A 14 5.48 3.24 -2.62
C VAL A 14 5.89 2.81 -4.03
N ARG A 15 6.58 3.71 -4.75
CA ARG A 15 7.07 3.43 -6.11
C ARG A 15 8.56 3.70 -6.27
N ARG A 16 9.22 2.83 -7.04
CA ARG A 16 10.60 2.97 -7.51
C ARG A 16 10.57 3.44 -8.97
N PRO A 17 11.04 4.65 -9.31
CA PRO A 17 11.05 5.14 -10.69
C PRO A 17 12.07 4.40 -11.57
N PRO A 18 12.03 4.53 -12.90
CA PRO A 18 13.10 4.02 -13.76
C PRO A 18 14.47 4.51 -13.28
N LEU A 19 15.45 3.61 -13.29
CA LEU A 19 16.82 3.89 -12.91
C LEU A 19 17.52 4.67 -14.03
N ASN A 20 18.36 5.64 -13.67
CA ASN A 20 19.19 6.35 -14.63
C ASN A 20 20.37 5.45 -15.05
N VAL A 21 20.13 4.51 -15.95
CA VAL A 21 21.15 3.57 -16.44
C VAL A 21 21.78 4.14 -17.71
N THR A 22 23.04 4.57 -17.62
CA THR A 22 23.80 5.11 -18.76
C THR A 22 24.43 4.03 -19.64
N HIS A 23 24.53 2.76 -19.17
CA HIS A 23 25.00 1.63 -19.97
C HIS A 23 24.25 0.36 -19.55
N ILE A 24 23.31 -0.11 -20.38
CA ILE A 24 22.62 -1.37 -20.14
C ILE A 24 23.47 -2.50 -20.71
N SER A 25 24.14 -3.26 -19.85
CA SER A 25 24.46 -4.65 -20.15
C SER A 25 23.14 -5.41 -20.27
N LYS A 26 22.96 -6.17 -21.36
CA LYS A 26 21.74 -6.93 -21.66
C LYS A 26 21.14 -7.56 -20.40
N GLU A 27 19.86 -7.31 -20.19
CA GLU A 27 19.04 -7.91 -19.13
C GLU A 27 19.32 -9.42 -19.06
N SER A 28 19.83 -9.89 -17.93
CA SER A 28 19.81 -11.33 -17.67
C SER A 28 18.38 -11.70 -17.26
N SER A 29 17.79 -12.67 -17.94
CA SER A 29 16.41 -13.14 -17.71
C SER A 29 16.13 -13.53 -16.25
N THR A 30 17.17 -13.88 -15.49
CA THR A 30 17.09 -14.27 -14.08
C THR A 30 16.82 -13.07 -13.17
N ALA A 31 17.44 -11.91 -13.41
CA ALA A 31 17.25 -10.72 -12.58
C ALA A 31 15.86 -10.07 -12.79
N ALA A 32 15.27 -10.22 -13.97
CA ALA A 32 13.93 -9.69 -14.26
C ALA A 32 12.81 -10.39 -13.47
N ASN A 33 12.99 -11.68 -13.15
CA ASN A 33 11.98 -12.53 -12.51
C ASN A 33 12.02 -12.49 -10.97
N ASP A 34 13.09 -11.99 -10.36
CA ASP A 34 13.14 -11.80 -8.91
C ASP A 34 12.25 -10.62 -8.50
N LEU A 35 11.04 -10.91 -8.05
CA LEU A 35 10.04 -9.92 -7.64
C LEU A 35 10.47 -9.10 -6.41
N HIS A 36 11.48 -9.54 -5.66
CA HIS A 36 11.98 -8.85 -4.47
C HIS A 36 13.20 -7.95 -4.77
N SER A 37 13.76 -8.00 -5.98
CA SER A 37 14.86 -7.14 -6.38
C SER A 37 14.39 -5.78 -6.88
N LEU A 38 14.91 -4.69 -6.29
CA LEU A 38 14.67 -3.32 -6.77
C LEU A 38 15.34 -3.05 -8.13
N ALA A 39 16.40 -3.81 -8.46
CA ALA A 39 17.14 -3.68 -9.71
C ALA A 39 16.44 -4.35 -10.91
N ARG A 40 15.40 -5.16 -10.67
CA ARG A 40 14.63 -5.79 -11.76
C ARG A 40 13.95 -4.71 -12.60
N LEU A 41 13.87 -4.91 -13.92
CA LEU A 41 13.19 -4.00 -14.85
C LEU A 41 13.63 -2.52 -14.64
N PRO A 42 14.89 -2.17 -14.94
CA PRO A 42 15.46 -0.85 -14.63
C PRO A 42 14.74 0.29 -15.36
N SER A 43 14.20 0.03 -16.55
CA SER A 43 13.46 1.02 -17.35
C SER A 43 11.98 1.17 -16.97
N SER A 44 11.50 0.36 -16.02
CA SER A 44 10.09 0.32 -15.62
C SER A 44 9.87 0.94 -14.25
N TRP A 45 8.66 1.43 -14.02
CA TRP A 45 8.18 1.75 -12.67
C TRP A 45 7.87 0.47 -11.91
N LEU A 46 8.32 0.38 -10.65
CA LEU A 46 7.90 -0.68 -9.73
C LEU A 46 7.06 -0.13 -8.60
N TYR A 47 6.17 -0.97 -8.11
CA TYR A 47 5.27 -0.67 -6.99
C TYR A 47 5.42 -1.76 -5.93
N LEU A 48 5.46 -1.33 -4.66
CA LEU A 48 5.48 -2.24 -3.52
C LEU A 48 4.10 -2.84 -3.29
N LEU A 49 4.00 -4.17 -3.23
CA LEU A 49 2.80 -4.88 -2.81
C LEU A 49 3.14 -5.83 -1.67
N VAL A 50 2.22 -5.95 -0.73
CA VAL A 50 2.29 -6.87 0.41
C VAL A 50 1.19 -7.92 0.28
N LYS A 51 1.49 -9.15 0.69
CA LYS A 51 0.55 -10.27 0.67
C LYS A 51 -0.02 -10.50 2.07
N LYS A 52 -1.32 -10.31 2.25
CA LYS A 52 -2.03 -10.65 3.48
C LYS A 52 -2.32 -12.16 3.58
N PRO A 53 -2.40 -12.72 4.81
CA PRO A 53 -2.66 -14.14 5.02
C PRO A 53 -4.17 -14.47 4.83
N ARG A 54 -4.69 -14.25 3.62
CA ARG A 54 -6.07 -14.55 3.22
C ARG A 54 -6.12 -15.11 1.81
N LYS A 55 -7.15 -15.90 1.50
CA LYS A 55 -7.28 -16.60 0.21
C LYS A 55 -7.55 -15.63 -0.94
N ASP A 56 -8.54 -14.75 -0.76
CA ASP A 56 -8.99 -13.82 -1.79
C ASP A 56 -8.47 -12.40 -1.51
N HIS A 57 -8.19 -11.65 -2.57
CA HIS A 57 -7.71 -10.26 -2.50
C HIS A 57 -6.51 -10.08 -1.55
N ALA A 58 -5.56 -11.00 -1.57
CA ALA A 58 -4.41 -11.02 -0.65
C ALA A 58 -3.42 -9.88 -0.90
N TRP A 59 -3.23 -9.51 -2.16
CA TRP A 59 -2.27 -8.49 -2.57
C TRP A 59 -2.86 -7.10 -2.46
N GLN A 60 -2.13 -6.20 -1.81
CA GLN A 60 -2.52 -4.83 -1.59
C GLN A 60 -1.28 -3.95 -1.40
N PHE A 61 -1.45 -2.64 -1.44
CA PHE A 61 -0.49 -1.71 -0.84
C PHE A 61 -0.45 -1.89 0.69
N PRO A 62 0.64 -1.55 1.38
CA PRO A 62 0.65 -1.46 2.84
C PRO A 62 -0.48 -0.53 3.30
N GLN A 63 -1.26 -0.99 4.28
CA GLN A 63 -2.41 -0.25 4.79
C GLN A 63 -2.91 -0.78 6.12
N GLY A 64 -3.48 0.12 6.92
CA GLY A 64 -4.18 -0.24 8.13
C GLY A 64 -4.96 0.92 8.74
N GLY A 65 -5.37 0.75 9.98
CA GLY A 65 -6.32 1.68 10.60
C GLY A 65 -5.70 3.04 10.84
N ILE A 66 -6.50 4.10 10.73
CA ILE A 66 -6.07 5.42 11.22
C ILE A 66 -6.42 5.53 12.70
N ASP A 67 -5.43 5.81 13.53
CA ASP A 67 -5.62 5.99 14.97
C ASP A 67 -6.11 7.40 15.33
N LYS A 68 -6.62 7.57 16.56
CA LYS A 68 -7.16 8.85 17.00
C LYS A 68 -6.05 9.91 17.04
N GLY A 69 -6.25 11.01 16.32
CA GLY A 69 -5.29 12.10 16.24
C GLY A 69 -4.22 11.92 15.16
N GLU A 70 -4.26 10.81 14.43
CA GLU A 70 -3.33 10.51 13.33
C GLU A 70 -3.85 11.12 12.02
N SER A 71 -2.96 11.79 11.26
CA SER A 71 -3.24 12.17 9.88
C SER A 71 -3.14 10.95 8.95
N VAL A 72 -3.75 11.04 7.76
CA VAL A 72 -3.67 9.95 6.76
C VAL A 72 -2.22 9.60 6.43
N LEU A 73 -1.34 10.61 6.29
CA LEU A 73 0.08 10.38 5.99
C LEU A 73 0.80 9.71 7.17
N GLN A 74 0.55 10.13 8.41
CA GLN A 74 1.15 9.49 9.58
C GLN A 74 0.76 8.02 9.67
N GLY A 75 -0.53 7.70 9.50
CA GLY A 75 -1.01 6.30 9.49
C GLY A 75 -0.42 5.49 8.36
N ALA A 76 -0.36 6.07 7.15
CA ALA A 76 0.23 5.42 5.99
C ALA A 76 1.72 5.06 6.21
N LEU A 77 2.50 5.97 6.80
CA LEU A 77 3.91 5.76 7.11
C LEU A 77 4.13 4.76 8.25
N ARG A 78 3.29 4.79 9.30
CA ARG A 78 3.33 3.82 10.41
C ARG A 78 3.06 2.41 9.88
N GLU A 79 2.00 2.23 9.10
CA GLU A 79 1.63 0.92 8.53
C GLU A 79 2.69 0.40 7.54
N LEU A 80 3.37 1.29 6.79
CA LEU A 80 4.53 0.90 5.98
C LEU A 80 5.63 0.30 6.86
N ALA A 81 5.96 0.95 7.98
CA ALA A 81 7.01 0.49 8.89
C ALA A 81 6.64 -0.82 9.58
N GLU A 82 5.38 -0.99 9.99
CA GLU A 82 4.88 -2.21 10.63
C GLU A 82 4.86 -3.41 9.67
N GLU A 83 4.46 -3.20 8.41
CA GLU A 83 4.32 -4.31 7.45
C GLU A 83 5.61 -4.64 6.69
N CYS A 84 6.46 -3.65 6.45
CA CYS A 84 7.62 -3.77 5.56
C CYS A 84 8.96 -3.46 6.25
N GLY A 85 8.94 -3.09 7.53
CA GLY A 85 10.12 -2.68 8.29
C GLY A 85 10.43 -1.19 8.18
N SER A 86 11.17 -0.67 9.16
CA SER A 86 11.50 0.75 9.30
C SER A 86 12.67 1.23 8.44
N SER A 87 13.30 0.34 7.66
CA SER A 87 14.43 0.67 6.79
C SER A 87 14.02 1.34 5.48
N ILE A 88 12.75 1.19 5.07
CA ILE A 88 12.25 1.80 3.85
C ILE A 88 12.11 3.31 4.06
N LYS A 89 12.86 4.08 3.27
CA LYS A 89 12.83 5.54 3.29
C LYS A 89 12.06 6.04 2.08
N VAL A 90 11.03 6.82 2.32
CA VAL A 90 10.19 7.37 1.27
C VAL A 90 10.08 8.89 1.36
N ARG A 91 9.80 9.53 0.24
CA ARG A 91 9.50 10.96 0.17
C ARG A 91 8.09 11.20 -0.35
N ALA A 92 7.36 12.04 0.40
CA ALA A 92 6.03 12.48 0.03
C ALA A 92 6.06 13.23 -1.28
N LEU A 93 5.17 12.82 -2.18
CA LEU A 93 4.97 13.51 -3.45
C LEU A 93 3.85 14.54 -3.35
N ASP A 94 2.81 14.25 -2.57
CA ASP A 94 1.63 15.09 -2.41
C ASP A 94 1.13 15.08 -0.96
N ASN A 95 0.43 16.14 -0.55
CA ASN A 95 -0.20 16.24 0.77
C ASN A 95 -1.59 15.59 0.83
N ASP A 96 -2.30 15.55 -0.28
CA ASP A 96 -3.63 14.93 -0.36
C ASP A 96 -3.59 13.46 -0.76
N PRO A 97 -4.62 12.65 -0.42
CA PRO A 97 -4.75 11.31 -0.95
C PRO A 97 -4.99 11.34 -2.46
N VAL A 98 -4.29 10.49 -3.22
CA VAL A 98 -4.50 10.39 -4.67
C VAL A 98 -5.77 9.64 -5.04
N CYS A 99 -6.24 8.77 -4.15
CA CYS A 99 -7.52 8.10 -4.32
C CYS A 99 -8.14 7.72 -2.98
N VAL A 100 -9.46 7.59 -3.00
CA VAL A 100 -10.28 7.09 -1.89
C VAL A 100 -11.20 6.01 -2.44
N PHE A 101 -11.24 4.85 -1.79
CA PHE A 101 -12.17 3.79 -2.17
C PHE A 101 -12.81 3.15 -0.95
N ARG A 102 -14.04 2.65 -1.15
CA ARG A 102 -14.84 1.98 -0.12
C ARG A 102 -15.32 0.66 -0.67
N TYR A 103 -15.34 -0.36 0.19
CA TYR A 103 -15.98 -1.62 -0.12
C TYR A 103 -16.61 -2.17 1.15
N ASP A 104 -17.70 -2.92 0.98
CA ASP A 104 -18.31 -3.62 2.09
C ASP A 104 -17.56 -4.92 2.36
N TYR A 105 -17.43 -5.30 3.63
CA TYR A 105 -16.93 -6.62 3.99
C TYR A 105 -17.84 -7.71 3.39
N PRO A 106 -17.28 -8.86 2.97
CA PRO A 106 -18.08 -9.99 2.54
C PRO A 106 -19.16 -10.35 3.58
N PRO A 107 -20.38 -10.75 3.16
CA PRO A 107 -21.45 -11.11 4.09
C PRO A 107 -21.02 -12.13 5.15
N ASP A 108 -20.24 -13.13 4.75
CA ASP A 108 -19.71 -14.17 5.64
C ASP A 108 -18.72 -13.61 6.68
N PHE A 109 -17.97 -12.58 6.30
CA PHE A 109 -17.05 -11.88 7.20
C PHE A 109 -17.79 -11.01 8.21
N MET A 110 -18.97 -10.50 7.87
CA MET A 110 -19.79 -9.68 8.76
C MET A 110 -20.34 -10.49 9.94
N GLY A 111 -20.66 -11.78 9.76
CA GLY A 111 -21.01 -12.74 10.82
C GLY A 111 -22.20 -12.35 11.71
N LYS A 112 -22.51 -13.17 12.72
CA LYS A 112 -23.64 -12.98 13.66
C LYS A 112 -23.44 -11.87 14.70
N ARG A 113 -22.20 -11.37 14.88
CA ARG A 113 -21.91 -10.25 15.80
C ARG A 113 -22.05 -8.94 15.05
N ALA A 114 -22.85 -8.02 15.60
CA ALA A 114 -23.00 -6.68 15.06
C ALA A 114 -21.65 -5.94 15.05
N ARG A 115 -21.01 -5.88 13.88
CA ARG A 115 -19.81 -5.08 13.66
C ARG A 115 -20.20 -3.62 13.51
N LYS A 116 -19.41 -2.74 14.14
CA LYS A 116 -19.59 -1.28 14.10
C LYS A 116 -19.49 -0.71 12.68
N TYR A 117 -18.65 -1.32 11.83
CA TYR A 117 -18.35 -0.83 10.49
C TYR A 117 -18.77 -1.85 9.42
N ARG A 118 -19.29 -1.36 8.28
CA ARG A 118 -19.61 -2.22 7.11
C ARG A 118 -18.39 -2.64 6.32
N GLY A 119 -17.31 -1.88 6.41
CA GLY A 119 -16.15 -2.00 5.56
C GLY A 119 -15.19 -0.83 5.79
N PRO A 120 -14.06 -0.79 5.09
CA PRO A 120 -13.12 0.31 5.18
C PRO A 120 -13.40 1.43 4.16
N GLU A 121 -13.03 2.66 4.53
CA GLU A 121 -12.71 3.74 3.61
C GLU A 121 -11.20 3.87 3.60
N VAL A 122 -10.58 3.56 2.46
CA VAL A 122 -9.13 3.57 2.30
C VAL A 122 -8.73 4.86 1.61
N ARG A 123 -7.77 5.58 2.18
CA ARG A 123 -7.18 6.80 1.61
C ARG A 123 -5.72 6.54 1.28
N VAL A 124 -5.36 6.69 0.00
CA VAL A 124 -4.04 6.28 -0.51
C VAL A 124 -3.12 7.48 -0.67
N LYS A 125 -1.93 7.42 -0.05
CA LYS A 125 -0.80 8.34 -0.24
C LYS A 125 0.15 7.80 -1.30
N VAL A 126 0.86 8.67 -2.02
CA VAL A 126 1.89 8.25 -2.99
C VAL A 126 3.22 8.79 -2.58
N GLU A 127 4.18 7.87 -2.56
CA GLU A 127 5.47 8.09 -1.98
C GLU A 127 6.52 7.54 -2.94
N LYS A 128 7.60 8.30 -3.13
CA LYS A 128 8.74 7.87 -3.94
C LYS A 128 9.77 7.20 -3.04
N ASP A 129 10.21 5.99 -3.40
CA ASP A 129 11.34 5.34 -2.76
C ASP A 129 12.63 6.17 -2.95
N LEU A 130 13.42 6.29 -1.89
CA LEU A 130 14.65 7.08 -1.87
C LEU A 130 15.92 6.25 -2.07
N ASN A 131 15.77 4.93 -2.17
CA ASN A 131 16.87 4.00 -2.42
C ASN A 131 17.24 3.89 -3.91
#